data_AF-A0A3E5A2F2-F1
#
_entry.id   AF-A0A3E5A2F2-F1
#
_cell.length_a   1.000
_cell.length_b   1.000
_cell.length_c   1.000
_cell.angle_alpha   90.00
_cell.angle_beta   90.00
_cell.angle_gamma   90.00
#
_symmetry.space_group_name_H-M   'P 1'
#
loop_
_entity.id
_entity.type
_entity.pdbx_description
1 polymer ?
#
loop_
_entity_poly.entity_id
_entity_poly.type
_entity_poly.pdbx_seq_one_letter_code
_entity_poly.pdbx_strand_id
1 'polypeptide(L)'
;MTENDGKEFFMYDYKIVEQVSRKKKSMSGVLRKVMIIFAALFVIMGIAISQSFMLAGFLLAALYFVFDVFSQKDYEYTLENDQLSIDVIYGKKYRKTAHVLELKDLEVVAPHWHESVAKYKKNGGTEQLKKFDYTSYDDNTPYYTMIIKEDGRKIKLLLDLTEEMLHTIKTQHPEKVYFA
;
A
#
# COMPACT_ATOMS: atom_id res chain seq x y z
N MET A 1 40.75 -31.82 -17.77
CA MET A 1 40.30 -31.75 -16.36
C MET A 1 39.69 -30.38 -16.21
N THR A 2 38.37 -30.31 -16.20
CA THR A 2 37.59 -29.06 -16.22
C THR A 2 37.66 -28.41 -14.84
N GLU A 3 38.35 -27.28 -14.75
CA GLU A 3 38.31 -26.40 -13.58
C GLU A 3 36.95 -25.69 -13.60
N ASN A 4 36.09 -26.12 -12.69
CA ASN A 4 34.77 -25.59 -12.48
C ASN A 4 34.97 -24.24 -11.77
N ASP A 5 35.07 -23.17 -12.55
CA ASP A 5 35.09 -21.78 -12.05
C ASP A 5 33.75 -21.51 -11.35
N GLY A 6 33.76 -21.80 -10.05
CA GLY A 6 32.74 -21.39 -9.11
C GLY A 6 32.69 -19.88 -9.10
N LYS A 7 31.82 -19.32 -9.93
CA LYS A 7 31.34 -17.95 -9.78
C LYS A 7 30.51 -17.90 -8.51
N GLU A 8 31.19 -17.76 -7.37
CA GLU A 8 30.59 -17.16 -6.18
C GLU A 8 30.15 -15.75 -6.60
N PHE A 9 28.90 -15.64 -7.03
CA PHE A 9 28.19 -14.38 -7.08
C PHE A 9 28.19 -13.87 -5.65
N PHE A 10 29.06 -12.91 -5.34
CA PHE A 10 28.92 -12.04 -4.19
C PHE A 10 27.60 -11.27 -4.37
N MET A 11 26.48 -11.92 -4.03
CA MET A 11 25.20 -11.28 -3.85
C MET A 11 25.41 -10.40 -2.62
N TYR A 12 25.70 -9.13 -2.84
CA TYR A 12 25.77 -8.16 -1.74
C TYR A 12 24.46 -8.25 -0.97
N ASP A 13 24.55 -8.62 0.31
CA ASP A 13 23.40 -8.58 1.20
C ASP A 13 22.97 -7.11 1.32
N TYR A 14 21.85 -6.77 0.70
CA TYR A 14 21.32 -5.42 0.67
C TYR A 14 19.89 -5.44 1.19
N LYS A 15 19.51 -4.39 1.92
CA LYS A 15 18.17 -4.22 2.47
C LYS A 15 17.75 -2.76 2.36
N ILE A 16 16.75 -2.50 1.53
CA ILE A 16 16.13 -1.17 1.37
C ILE A 16 14.75 -1.22 2.02
N VAL A 17 14.45 -0.28 2.91
CA VAL A 17 13.16 -0.20 3.60
C VAL A 17 12.54 1.17 3.37
N GLU A 18 11.32 1.19 2.83
CA GLU A 18 10.55 2.41 2.57
C GLU A 18 9.20 2.37 3.29
N GLN A 19 8.82 3.48 3.95
CA GLN A 19 7.51 3.61 4.59
C GLN A 19 6.61 4.59 3.83
N VAL A 20 5.52 4.06 3.30
CA VAL A 20 4.54 4.82 2.51
C VAL A 20 3.28 5.04 3.35
N SER A 21 3.06 6.29 3.75
CA SER A 21 1.86 6.68 4.49
C SER A 21 0.70 6.98 3.55
N ARG A 22 -0.46 6.34 3.75
CA ARG A 22 -1.61 6.59 2.89
C ARG A 22 -2.29 7.91 3.24
N LYS A 23 -2.46 8.79 2.25
CA LYS A 23 -3.21 10.04 2.34
C LYS A 23 -4.60 9.76 2.88
N LYS A 24 -4.94 10.46 3.97
CA LYS A 24 -6.27 10.36 4.57
C LYS A 24 -7.32 10.82 3.56
N LYS A 25 -8.34 10.00 3.33
CA LYS A 25 -9.43 10.34 2.42
C LYS A 25 -10.10 11.63 2.89
N SER A 26 -10.25 12.62 2.02
CA SER A 26 -10.87 13.93 2.32
C SER A 26 -12.26 13.83 2.94
N MET A 27 -13.01 12.76 2.61
CA MET A 27 -14.33 12.44 3.18
C MET A 27 -14.30 12.20 4.70
N SER A 28 -13.14 11.84 5.27
CA SER A 28 -12.94 11.74 6.73
C SER A 28 -13.17 13.08 7.43
N GLY A 29 -12.80 14.20 6.79
CA GLY A 29 -12.94 15.54 7.37
C GLY A 29 -14.39 15.99 7.49
N VAL A 30 -15.21 15.73 6.46
CA VAL A 30 -16.66 16.05 6.50
C VAL A 30 -17.37 15.18 7.52
N LEU A 31 -17.09 13.87 7.52
CA LEU A 31 -17.66 12.94 8.49
C LEU A 31 -17.31 13.35 9.93
N ARG A 32 -16.05 13.74 10.20
CA ARG A 32 -15.62 14.26 11.51
C ARG A 32 -16.44 15.47 11.94
N LYS A 33 -16.65 16.45 11.05
CA LYS A 33 -17.46 17.65 11.35
C LYS A 33 -18.91 17.29 11.66
N VAL A 34 -19.51 16.42 10.86
CA VAL A 34 -20.89 15.93 11.07
C VAL A 34 -21.01 15.23 12.42
N MET A 35 -20.06 14.37 12.76
CA MET A 35 -20.05 13.64 14.04
C MET A 35 -19.92 14.57 15.24
N ILE A 36 -19.09 15.63 15.15
CA ILE A 36 -18.97 16.66 16.20
C ILE A 36 -20.30 17.40 16.39
N ILE A 37 -20.98 17.74 15.30
CA ILE A 37 -22.30 18.40 15.35
C ILE A 37 -23.32 17.49 16.04
N PHE A 38 -23.39 16.21 15.67
CA PHE A 38 -24.28 15.25 16.31
C PHE A 38 -23.96 15.04 17.80
N ALA A 39 -22.68 14.95 18.15
CA ALA A 39 -22.25 14.81 19.55
C ALA A 39 -22.70 16.02 20.39
N ALA A 40 -22.51 17.25 19.88
CA ALA A 40 -22.96 18.47 20.56
C ALA A 40 -24.49 18.51 20.70
N LEU A 41 -25.22 18.12 19.65
CA LEU A 41 -26.69 18.06 19.66
C LEU A 41 -27.20 17.06 20.70
N PHE A 42 -26.62 15.86 20.78
CA PHE A 42 -26.99 14.86 21.79
C PHE A 42 -26.70 15.29 23.22
N VAL A 43 -25.63 16.06 23.45
CA VAL A 43 -25.34 16.64 24.77
C VAL A 43 -26.40 17.68 25.14
N ILE A 44 -26.78 18.57 24.21
CA ILE A 44 -27.83 19.58 24.43
C ILE A 44 -29.18 18.90 24.73
N MET A 45 -29.56 17.89 23.94
CA MET A 45 -30.76 17.08 24.20
C MET A 45 -30.66 16.30 25.53
N GLY A 46 -29.45 15.88 25.89
CA GLY A 46 -29.12 15.25 27.17
C GLY A 46 -29.49 16.12 28.37
N ILE A 47 -29.17 17.41 28.28
CA ILE A 47 -29.45 18.41 29.30
C ILE A 47 -30.92 18.84 29.27
N ALA A 48 -31.47 19.07 28.06
CA ALA A 48 -32.79 19.68 27.90
C ALA A 48 -33.97 18.71 28.02
N ILE A 49 -33.80 17.45 27.60
CA ILE A 49 -34.90 16.47 27.45
C ILE A 49 -34.70 15.27 28.36
N SER A 50 -33.55 14.58 28.26
CA SER A 50 -33.28 13.39 29.04
C SER A 50 -31.80 13.00 29.00
N GLN A 51 -31.24 12.66 30.16
CA GLN A 51 -29.86 12.20 30.31
C GLN A 51 -29.53 10.97 29.44
N SER A 52 -30.53 10.21 28.98
CA SER A 52 -30.35 9.06 28.09
C SER A 52 -29.68 9.43 26.75
N PHE A 53 -29.88 10.67 26.28
CA PHE A 53 -29.20 11.16 25.07
C PHE A 53 -27.70 11.40 25.27
N MET A 54 -27.24 11.61 26.51
CA MET A 54 -25.81 11.76 26.80
C MET A 54 -25.05 10.47 26.50
N LEU A 55 -25.61 9.31 26.87
CA LEU A 55 -24.98 8.01 26.59
C LEU A 55 -24.83 7.80 25.07
N ALA A 56 -25.86 8.13 24.28
CA ALA A 56 -25.79 8.05 22.83
C ALA A 56 -24.70 8.98 22.25
N GLY A 57 -24.59 10.22 22.75
CA GLY A 57 -23.54 11.15 22.36
C GLY A 57 -22.13 10.65 22.70
N PHE A 58 -21.92 10.11 23.90
CA PHE A 58 -20.64 9.55 24.32
C PHE A 58 -20.26 8.30 23.51
N LEU A 59 -21.22 7.39 23.26
CA LEU A 59 -21.00 6.21 22.44
C LEU A 59 -20.62 6.60 21.00
N LEU A 60 -21.29 7.60 20.43
CA LEU A 60 -21.00 8.11 19.09
C LEU A 60 -19.57 8.67 19.00
N ALA A 61 -19.15 9.46 20.00
CA ALA A 61 -17.81 10.02 20.08
C ALA A 61 -16.74 8.92 20.26
N ALA A 62 -16.99 7.94 21.13
CA ALA A 62 -16.09 6.81 21.36
C ALA A 62 -15.92 5.94 20.10
N LEU A 63 -17.02 5.62 19.41
CA LEU A 63 -17.00 4.88 18.14
C LEU A 63 -16.23 5.63 17.06
N TYR A 64 -16.41 6.96 16.97
CA TYR A 64 -15.65 7.78 16.04
C TYR A 64 -14.16 7.74 16.34
N PHE A 65 -13.77 7.86 17.62
CA PHE A 65 -12.37 7.80 18.02
C PHE A 65 -11.73 6.46 17.64
N VAL A 66 -12.42 5.36 17.94
CA VAL A 66 -12.01 4.01 17.53
C VAL A 66 -11.82 3.95 16.01
N PHE A 67 -12.81 4.39 15.23
CA PHE A 67 -12.72 4.40 13.77
C PHE A 67 -11.55 5.24 13.25
N ASP A 68 -11.30 6.44 13.79
CA ASP A 68 -10.24 7.36 13.35
C ASP A 68 -8.84 6.78 13.57
N VAL A 69 -8.64 6.06 14.68
CA VAL A 69 -7.38 5.37 15.00
C VAL A 69 -7.18 4.17 14.08
N PHE A 70 -8.20 3.31 13.92
CA PHE A 70 -8.08 2.06 13.15
C PHE A 70 -8.17 2.25 11.63
N SER A 71 -8.69 3.38 11.14
CA SER A 71 -8.80 3.64 9.70
C SER A 71 -7.47 4.04 9.04
N GLN A 72 -6.41 4.31 9.81
CA GLN A 72 -5.09 4.66 9.29
C GLN A 72 -4.38 3.39 8.81
N LYS A 73 -3.93 3.42 7.56
CA LYS A 73 -3.17 2.33 6.92
C LYS A 73 -1.91 2.93 6.33
N ASP A 74 -0.78 2.52 6.86
CA ASP A 74 0.53 2.81 6.31
C ASP A 74 1.09 1.50 5.72
N TYR A 75 2.01 1.62 4.80
CA TYR A 75 2.64 0.49 4.14
C TYR A 75 4.15 0.57 4.32
N GLU A 76 4.79 -0.58 4.44
CA GLU A 76 6.24 -0.67 4.52
C GLU A 76 6.70 -1.66 3.46
N TYR A 77 7.59 -1.22 2.60
CA TYR A 77 8.20 -2.04 1.55
C TYR A 77 9.62 -2.38 1.98
N THR A 78 9.93 -3.66 2.01
CA THR A 78 11.30 -4.15 2.27
C THR A 78 11.80 -4.88 1.04
N LEU A 79 12.83 -4.35 0.39
CA LEU A 79 13.54 -4.99 -0.71
C LEU A 79 14.85 -5.57 -0.18
N GLU A 80 14.93 -6.89 -0.13
CA GLU A 80 16.05 -7.62 0.45
C GLU A 80 16.33 -8.87 -0.39
N ASN A 81 17.56 -9.02 -0.89
CA ASN A 81 18.03 -10.24 -1.56
C ASN A 81 17.06 -10.85 -2.60
N ASP A 82 16.67 -10.08 -3.63
CA ASP A 82 15.70 -10.47 -4.66
C ASP A 82 14.27 -10.77 -4.14
N GLN A 83 13.93 -10.30 -2.94
CA GLN A 83 12.60 -10.40 -2.38
C GLN A 83 12.05 -9.02 -2.04
N LEU A 84 10.81 -8.76 -2.46
CA LEU A 84 10.05 -7.60 -2.06
C LEU A 84 8.94 -8.03 -1.09
N SER A 85 9.05 -7.59 0.16
CA SER A 85 8.02 -7.78 1.19
C SER A 85 7.20 -6.51 1.36
N ILE A 86 5.89 -6.67 1.50
CA ILE A 86 4.94 -5.57 1.70
C ILE A 86 4.20 -5.82 3.01
N ASP A 87 4.44 -4.94 3.97
CA ASP A 87 3.76 -4.94 5.27
C ASP A 87 2.70 -3.84 5.32
N VAL A 88 1.55 -4.16 5.91
CA VAL A 88 0.48 -3.20 6.20
C VAL A 88 0.49 -2.87 7.68
N ILE A 89 0.66 -1.60 8.01
CA ILE A 89 0.67 -1.07 9.37
C ILE A 89 -0.69 -0.42 9.65
N TYR A 90 -1.45 -1.04 10.56
CA TYR A 90 -2.76 -0.58 10.99
C TYR A 90 -2.63 0.28 12.25
N GLY A 91 -3.25 1.46 12.22
CA GLY A 91 -3.32 2.37 13.36
C GLY A 91 -1.95 2.71 13.95
N LYS A 92 -0.90 2.74 13.12
CA LYS A 92 0.50 2.99 13.50
C LYS A 92 1.10 2.02 14.52
N LYS A 93 0.49 0.87 14.75
CA LYS A 93 0.91 -0.07 15.81
C LYS A 93 0.99 -1.51 15.34
N TYR A 94 -0.04 -2.00 14.66
CA TYR A 94 -0.11 -3.41 14.29
C TYR A 94 0.36 -3.62 12.86
N ARG A 95 1.47 -4.32 12.69
CA ARG A 95 2.05 -4.67 11.37
C ARG A 95 1.59 -6.07 10.95
N LYS A 96 1.16 -6.21 9.70
CA LYS A 96 0.81 -7.50 9.09
C LYS A 96 1.41 -7.60 7.70
N THR A 97 2.18 -8.66 7.46
CA THR A 97 2.71 -8.98 6.14
C THR A 97 1.58 -9.34 5.19
N ALA A 98 1.45 -8.57 4.12
CA ALA A 98 0.44 -8.78 3.09
C ALA A 98 0.98 -9.63 1.94
N HIS A 99 2.21 -9.38 1.52
CA HIS A 99 2.86 -10.08 0.42
C HIS A 99 4.35 -10.26 0.69
N VAL A 100 4.87 -11.40 0.23
CA VAL A 100 6.31 -11.70 0.17
C VAL A 100 6.56 -12.20 -1.25
N LEU A 101 7.23 -11.38 -2.05
CA LEU A 101 7.28 -11.53 -3.51
C LEU A 101 8.71 -11.80 -3.94
N GLU A 102 8.93 -12.90 -4.66
CA GLU A 102 10.25 -13.20 -5.23
C GLU A 102 10.41 -12.52 -6.59
N LEU A 103 11.41 -11.64 -6.74
CA LEU A 103 11.64 -10.88 -7.96
C LEU A 103 11.97 -11.76 -9.17
N LYS A 104 12.43 -13.00 -8.95
CA LYS A 104 12.58 -14.00 -10.02
C LYS A 104 11.28 -14.19 -10.83
N ASP A 105 10.13 -14.09 -10.16
CA ASP A 105 8.79 -14.26 -10.71
C ASP A 105 8.18 -12.95 -11.23
N LEU A 106 8.95 -11.87 -11.22
CA LEU A 106 8.58 -10.57 -11.76
C LEU A 106 8.33 -10.68 -13.27
N GLU A 107 7.25 -10.06 -13.75
CA GLU A 107 6.96 -9.92 -15.18
C GLU A 107 7.25 -8.51 -15.66
N VAL A 108 6.76 -7.49 -14.95
CA VAL A 108 7.00 -6.08 -15.31
C VAL A 108 6.78 -5.15 -14.13
N VAL A 109 7.58 -4.09 -14.03
CA VAL A 109 7.36 -2.90 -13.22
C VAL A 109 7.40 -1.69 -14.13
N ALA A 110 6.31 -0.93 -14.20
CA ALA A 110 6.28 0.27 -15.02
C ALA A 110 5.28 1.30 -14.47
N PRO A 111 5.45 2.59 -14.79
CA PRO A 111 4.45 3.61 -14.51
C PRO A 111 3.10 3.22 -15.13
N HIS A 112 2.01 3.64 -14.51
CA HIS A 112 0.67 3.23 -14.94
C HIS A 112 0.36 3.57 -16.42
N TRP A 113 0.92 4.67 -16.94
CA TRP A 113 0.71 5.09 -18.33
C TRP A 113 1.47 4.24 -19.34
N HIS A 114 2.55 3.57 -18.95
CA HIS A 114 3.46 2.85 -19.86
C HIS A 114 2.78 1.70 -20.62
N GLU A 115 3.23 1.44 -21.85
CA GLU A 115 2.63 0.43 -22.75
C GLU A 115 2.82 -1.00 -22.24
N SER A 116 3.95 -1.29 -21.59
CA SER A 116 4.25 -2.63 -21.05
C SER A 116 3.22 -3.15 -20.04
N VAL A 117 2.43 -2.26 -19.42
CA VAL A 117 1.33 -2.62 -18.50
C VAL A 117 -0.06 -2.39 -19.10
N ALA A 118 -0.16 -1.99 -20.37
CA ALA A 118 -1.43 -1.67 -21.04
C ALA A 118 -2.39 -2.86 -21.08
N LYS A 119 -1.89 -4.07 -21.35
CA LYS A 119 -2.70 -5.30 -21.36
C LYS A 119 -3.36 -5.64 -20.02
N TYR A 120 -2.90 -5.02 -18.92
CA TYR A 120 -3.41 -5.21 -17.56
C TYR A 120 -4.28 -4.04 -17.06
N LYS A 121 -4.65 -3.10 -17.95
CA LYS A 121 -5.51 -1.96 -17.60
C LYS A 121 -6.98 -2.40 -17.53
N LYS A 122 -7.72 -1.84 -16.58
CA LYS A 122 -9.13 -2.21 -16.30
C LYS A 122 -10.06 -1.94 -17.50
N ASN A 123 -9.79 -0.88 -18.26
CA ASN A 123 -10.61 -0.42 -19.38
C ASN A 123 -9.78 -0.50 -20.67
N GLY A 124 -9.69 -1.70 -21.26
CA GLY A 124 -8.97 -1.91 -22.53
C GLY A 124 -7.83 -2.94 -22.50
N GLY A 125 -7.51 -3.50 -21.33
CA GLY A 125 -6.58 -4.61 -21.21
C GLY A 125 -7.21 -5.95 -21.60
N THR A 126 -6.39 -6.89 -22.06
CA THR A 126 -6.79 -8.26 -22.41
C THR A 126 -6.73 -9.23 -21.22
N GLU A 127 -5.98 -8.89 -20.16
CA GLU A 127 -5.77 -9.75 -18.98
C GLU A 127 -6.27 -9.04 -17.70
N GLN A 128 -7.22 -9.66 -16.99
CA GLN A 128 -7.68 -9.19 -15.69
C GLN A 128 -6.99 -9.93 -14.55
N LEU A 129 -6.31 -9.18 -13.69
CA LEU A 129 -5.57 -9.70 -12.54
C LEU A 129 -6.15 -9.20 -11.23
N LYS A 130 -5.99 -9.99 -10.16
CA LYS A 130 -6.32 -9.54 -8.81
C LYS A 130 -5.43 -8.34 -8.46
N LYS A 131 -6.06 -7.19 -8.22
CA LYS A 131 -5.39 -5.92 -7.90
C LYS A 131 -5.22 -5.78 -6.39
N PHE A 132 -4.03 -5.40 -5.97
CA PHE A 132 -3.71 -4.90 -4.65
C PHE A 132 -3.12 -3.50 -4.76
N ASP A 133 -3.48 -2.61 -3.85
CA ASP A 133 -3.19 -1.18 -3.91
C ASP A 133 -2.54 -0.73 -2.61
N TYR A 134 -1.23 -0.50 -2.68
CA TYR A 134 -0.40 -0.08 -1.55
C TYR A 134 0.15 1.33 -1.75
N THR A 135 -0.46 2.12 -2.64
CA THR A 135 -0.04 3.50 -2.90
C THR A 135 -0.44 4.46 -1.77
N SER A 136 0.28 5.56 -1.64
CA SER A 136 -0.04 6.64 -0.73
C SER A 136 -1.28 7.41 -1.16
N TYR A 137 -1.63 7.43 -2.45
CA TYR A 137 -2.54 8.41 -3.06
C TYR A 137 -2.09 9.87 -2.91
N ASP A 138 -0.79 10.11 -2.77
CA ASP A 138 -0.25 11.45 -3.01
C ASP A 138 -0.28 11.73 -4.52
N ASP A 139 -0.85 12.88 -4.90
CA ASP A 139 -0.98 13.29 -6.29
C ASP A 139 0.39 13.71 -6.88
N ASN A 140 1.39 13.98 -6.02
CA ASN A 140 2.74 14.35 -6.42
C ASN A 140 3.69 13.14 -6.54
N THR A 141 3.27 11.97 -6.08
CA THR A 141 4.11 10.75 -6.10
C THR A 141 3.67 9.85 -7.24
N PRO A 142 4.55 9.55 -8.22
CA PRO A 142 4.22 8.59 -9.26
C PRO A 142 4.12 7.20 -8.66
N TYR A 143 3.04 6.49 -9.00
CA TYR A 143 2.89 5.09 -8.62
C TYR A 143 3.24 4.17 -9.79
N TYR A 144 3.86 3.05 -9.45
CA TYR A 144 4.26 1.99 -10.38
C TYR A 144 3.29 0.82 -10.31
N THR A 145 3.00 0.26 -11.47
CA THR A 145 2.28 -1.01 -11.61
C THR A 145 3.30 -2.14 -11.70
N MET A 146 3.25 -3.05 -10.72
CA MET A 146 4.04 -4.27 -10.72
C MET A 146 3.15 -5.47 -11.03
N ILE A 147 3.61 -6.31 -11.96
CA ILE A 147 3.00 -7.58 -12.33
C ILE A 147 3.98 -8.67 -11.97
N ILE A 148 3.54 -9.60 -11.13
CA ILE A 148 4.38 -10.65 -10.55
C ILE A 148 3.51 -11.89 -10.31
N LYS A 149 4.13 -13.08 -10.32
CA LYS A 149 3.44 -14.30 -9.89
C LYS A 149 3.63 -14.50 -8.40
N GLU A 150 2.52 -14.75 -7.71
CA GLU A 150 2.46 -15.16 -6.31
C GLU A 150 1.64 -16.46 -6.26
N ASP A 151 2.17 -17.51 -5.63
CA ASP A 151 1.53 -18.83 -5.57
C ASP A 151 1.08 -19.37 -6.96
N GLY A 152 1.92 -19.14 -7.98
CA GLY A 152 1.65 -19.54 -9.36
C GLY A 152 0.59 -18.71 -10.09
N ARG A 153 0.04 -17.65 -9.46
CA ARG A 153 -0.96 -16.76 -10.06
C ARG A 153 -0.40 -15.37 -10.27
N LYS A 154 -0.64 -14.79 -11.45
CA LYS A 154 -0.30 -13.39 -11.69
C LYS A 154 -1.19 -12.47 -10.84
N ILE A 155 -0.56 -11.54 -10.15
CA ILE A 155 -1.22 -10.47 -9.40
C ILE A 155 -0.73 -9.12 -9.90
N LYS A 156 -1.53 -8.08 -9.63
CA LYS A 156 -1.22 -6.70 -9.96
C LYS A 156 -1.10 -5.88 -8.69
N LEU A 157 0.05 -5.25 -8.49
CA LEU A 157 0.35 -4.40 -7.35
C LEU A 157 0.51 -2.96 -7.83
N LEU A 158 -0.05 -2.00 -7.08
CA LEU A 158 0.25 -0.57 -7.24
C LEU A 158 1.08 -0.12 -6.05
N LEU A 159 2.26 0.44 -6.33
CA LEU A 159 3.30 0.73 -5.35
C LEU A 159 3.92 2.11 -5.58
N ASP A 160 4.28 2.80 -4.51
CA ASP A 160 5.06 4.05 -4.58
C ASP A 160 6.55 3.72 -4.42
N LEU A 161 7.13 3.10 -5.44
CA LEU A 161 8.54 2.67 -5.40
C LEU A 161 9.48 3.88 -5.49
N THR A 162 10.47 3.93 -4.60
CA THR A 162 11.53 4.94 -4.66
C THR A 162 12.46 4.71 -5.84
N GLU A 163 13.20 5.74 -6.24
CA GLU A 163 14.22 5.63 -7.29
C GLU A 163 15.26 4.55 -6.94
N GLU A 164 15.69 4.48 -5.68
CA GLU A 164 16.64 3.48 -5.20
C GLU A 164 16.14 2.04 -5.38
N MET A 165 14.88 1.79 -5.00
CA MET A 165 14.25 0.47 -5.20
C MET A 165 14.14 0.15 -6.69
N LEU A 166 13.69 1.09 -7.52
CA LEU A 166 13.55 0.89 -8.96
C LEU A 166 14.89 0.62 -9.64
N HIS A 167 15.94 1.35 -9.28
CA HIS A 167 17.30 1.13 -9.81
C HIS A 167 17.85 -0.23 -9.39
N THR A 168 17.62 -0.64 -8.14
CA THR A 168 18.02 -1.97 -7.66
C THR A 168 17.33 -3.07 -8.46
N ILE A 169 16.00 -3.00 -8.59
CA ILE A 169 15.23 -3.99 -9.36
C ILE A 169 15.63 -3.96 -10.84
N LYS A 170 15.88 -2.78 -11.43
CA LYS A 170 16.35 -2.63 -12.81
C LYS A 170 17.73 -3.27 -13.03
N THR A 171 18.62 -3.20 -12.05
CA THR A 171 19.96 -3.80 -12.14
C THR A 171 19.86 -5.32 -12.19
N GLN A 172 18.94 -5.91 -11.43
CA GLN A 172 18.68 -7.36 -11.38
C GLN A 172 17.84 -7.86 -12.56
N HIS A 173 16.87 -7.05 -13.00
CA HIS A 173 15.89 -7.38 -14.03
C HIS A 173 15.77 -6.24 -15.08
N PRO A 174 16.81 -6.01 -15.90
CA PRO A 174 16.89 -4.86 -16.78
C PRO A 174 15.79 -4.80 -17.84
N GLU A 175 15.27 -5.93 -18.29
CA GLU A 175 14.20 -6.01 -19.28
C GLU A 175 12.79 -5.82 -18.70
N LYS A 176 12.65 -5.85 -17.37
CA LYS A 176 11.34 -5.88 -16.70
C LYS A 176 10.95 -4.54 -16.06
N VAL A 177 11.89 -3.62 -15.86
CA VAL A 177 11.62 -2.34 -15.18
C VAL A 177 11.68 -1.16 -16.16
N TYR A 178 10.68 -0.31 -16.11
CA TYR A 178 10.58 0.93 -16.89
C TYR A 178 10.42 2.11 -15.93
N PHE A 179 11.12 3.21 -16.19
CA PHE A 179 11.04 4.44 -15.37
C PHE A 179 9.93 5.37 -15.87
N ALA A 180 9.49 6.26 -14.99
CA ALA A 180 8.53 7.35 -15.26
C ALA A 180 9.09 8.41 -16.21
#